data_AF-A0A8T4J4V0-F1
#
_entry.id   AF-A0A8T4J4V0-F1
#
_cell.length_a   1.000
_cell.length_b   1.000
_cell.length_c   1.000
_cell.angle_alpha   90.00
_cell.angle_beta   90.00
_cell.angle_gamma   90.00
#
_symmetry.space_group_name_H-M   'P 1'
#
loop_
_entity.id
_entity.type
_entity.pdbx_description
1 polymer ?
#
loop_
_entity_poly.entity_id
_entity_poly.type
_entity_poly.pdbx_seq_one_letter_code
_entity_poly.pdbx_strand_id
1 'polypeptide(L)'
;MKRKLLGPALGTAALIGTALTGGVATAATPGAAAPTAAVTKAAAHSCSKAIVNVPSKESVKIRKTMKVSGTALALWPKGKKGTVCDDGKASKGGSYKLCGKSSNKWYYVAYGNTKGFVPSACIKW
;
A
#
# COMPACT_ATOMS: atom_id res chain seq x y z
N MET A 1 -8.32 48.97 8.27
CA MET A 1 -7.32 49.82 7.58
C MET A 1 -6.15 48.92 7.19
N LYS A 2 -6.09 48.39 5.96
CA LYS A 2 -5.39 48.90 4.75
C LYS A 2 -3.88 49.12 4.92
N ARG A 3 -3.07 48.14 4.47
CA ARG A 3 -1.76 48.26 3.78
C ARG A 3 -1.70 47.03 2.85
N LYS A 4 -1.85 47.03 1.52
CA LYS A 4 -1.41 47.86 0.37
C LYS A 4 0.11 48.03 0.25
N LEU A 5 0.70 47.15 -0.57
CA LEU A 5 1.82 47.29 -1.52
C LEU A 5 1.73 46.04 -2.45
N LEU A 6 1.29 46.08 -3.72
CA LEU A 6 1.97 46.57 -4.95
C LEU A 6 3.41 46.02 -5.04
N GLY A 7 3.84 45.21 -6.01
CA GLY A 7 3.34 44.76 -7.31
C GLY A 7 4.38 43.77 -7.91
N PRO A 8 4.59 43.70 -9.24
CA PRO A 8 3.87 42.85 -10.17
C PRO A 8 4.79 41.92 -11.03
N ALA A 9 4.15 41.15 -11.93
CA ALA A 9 4.66 40.74 -13.26
C ALA A 9 5.80 39.69 -13.30
N LEU A 10 5.94 38.74 -14.23
CA LEU A 10 5.30 38.33 -15.49
C LEU A 10 5.94 36.96 -15.81
N GLY A 11 5.27 36.07 -16.56
CA GLY A 11 5.97 34.92 -17.15
C GLY A 11 5.09 33.73 -17.53
N THR A 12 4.24 33.91 -18.53
CA THR A 12 3.64 32.84 -19.33
C THR A 12 4.67 32.12 -20.20
N ALA A 13 4.68 30.78 -20.20
CA ALA A 13 5.05 29.87 -21.31
C ALA A 13 5.12 28.44 -20.74
N ALA A 14 4.79 27.36 -21.42
CA ALA A 14 4.03 27.11 -22.63
C ALA A 14 3.68 25.61 -22.56
N LEU A 15 2.48 25.25 -23.01
CA LEU A 15 2.09 23.88 -23.27
C LEU A 15 2.83 23.35 -24.52
N ILE A 16 2.90 22.01 -24.58
CA ILE A 16 3.22 21.13 -25.72
C ILE A 16 4.69 20.72 -25.86
N GLY A 17 4.90 19.40 -25.85
CA GLY A 17 6.16 18.77 -26.18
C GLY A 17 6.08 17.25 -26.10
N THR A 18 5.29 16.63 -26.98
CA THR A 18 5.39 15.20 -27.31
C THR A 18 6.73 14.94 -27.98
N ALA A 19 7.57 14.06 -27.42
CA ALA A 19 8.65 13.44 -28.16
C ALA A 19 8.79 11.96 -27.76
N LEU A 20 8.49 11.13 -28.74
CA LEU A 20 8.63 9.69 -28.81
C LEU A 20 10.10 9.36 -29.16
N THR A 21 10.58 8.19 -28.69
CA THR A 21 11.75 7.41 -29.18
C THR A 21 13.18 7.94 -29.02
N GLY A 22 14.06 7.13 -28.41
CA GLY A 22 15.49 7.09 -28.76
C GLY A 22 16.48 6.76 -27.63
N GLY A 23 16.92 5.50 -27.55
CA GLY A 23 18.35 5.11 -27.49
C GLY A 23 19.24 5.50 -26.28
N VAL A 24 19.55 4.48 -25.47
CA VAL A 24 20.84 4.13 -24.83
C VAL A 24 21.82 5.22 -24.32
N ALA A 25 22.07 5.20 -23.01
CA ALA A 25 23.41 5.44 -22.46
C ALA A 25 23.54 4.74 -21.10
N THR A 26 24.32 3.67 -21.08
CA THR A 26 24.71 2.89 -19.91
C THR A 26 25.67 3.71 -19.06
N ALA A 27 25.28 4.10 -17.85
CA ALA A 27 26.18 4.58 -16.82
C ALA A 27 26.08 3.66 -15.60
N ALA A 28 27.10 2.82 -15.43
CA ALA A 28 27.21 1.88 -14.33
C ALA A 28 27.35 2.62 -12.99
N THR A 29 26.34 2.51 -12.14
CA THR A 29 26.44 2.84 -10.70
C THR A 29 26.42 1.52 -9.94
N PRO A 30 27.47 1.16 -9.18
CA PRO A 30 27.43 0.00 -8.29
C PRO A 30 26.67 0.39 -7.01
N GLY A 31 25.57 -0.32 -6.73
CA GLY A 31 24.89 -0.21 -5.43
C GLY A 31 23.41 0.15 -5.47
N ALA A 32 22.63 -0.39 -6.41
CA ALA A 32 21.19 -0.42 -6.27
C ALA A 32 20.78 -1.85 -5.90
N ALA A 33 20.44 -2.06 -4.62
CA ALA A 33 19.74 -3.26 -4.19
C ALA A 33 18.57 -3.53 -5.14
N ALA A 34 18.54 -4.73 -5.72
CA ALA A 34 17.51 -5.15 -6.65
C ALA A 34 16.13 -4.77 -6.11
N PRO A 35 15.32 -3.97 -6.83
CA PRO A 35 13.90 -3.88 -6.50
C PRO A 35 13.35 -5.28 -6.72
N THR A 36 13.05 -5.95 -5.60
CA THR A 36 12.41 -7.25 -5.57
C THR A 36 11.13 -7.14 -6.38
N ALA A 37 11.16 -7.71 -7.58
CA ALA A 37 10.01 -7.90 -8.42
C ALA A 37 8.96 -8.69 -7.63
N ALA A 38 7.87 -8.02 -7.23
CA ALA A 38 6.53 -8.60 -7.02
C ALA A 38 5.60 -7.51 -6.47
N VAL A 39 5.09 -6.63 -7.35
CA VAL A 39 3.90 -5.83 -7.03
C VAL A 39 2.95 -5.88 -8.21
N THR A 40 2.52 -7.07 -8.60
CA THR A 40 1.40 -7.20 -9.54
C THR A 40 0.77 -8.58 -9.40
N LYS A 41 -0.02 -8.76 -8.34
CA LYS A 41 -1.22 -9.59 -8.44
C LYS A 41 -2.27 -9.13 -7.43
N ALA A 42 -2.78 -7.92 -7.61
CA ALA A 42 -4.05 -7.52 -6.98
C ALA A 42 -5.25 -8.32 -7.54
N ALA A 43 -5.07 -9.02 -8.67
CA ALA A 43 -6.17 -9.54 -9.49
C ALA A 43 -6.65 -10.97 -9.16
N ALA A 44 -6.26 -11.60 -8.04
CA ALA A 44 -6.73 -12.96 -7.70
C ALA A 44 -7.24 -13.12 -6.26
N HIS A 45 -7.37 -12.04 -5.50
CA HIS A 45 -7.83 -12.11 -4.12
C HIS A 45 -9.35 -12.09 -4.05
N SER A 46 -9.93 -13.14 -3.49
CA SER A 46 -11.38 -13.29 -3.36
C SER A 46 -11.77 -13.70 -1.94
N CYS A 47 -12.88 -13.16 -1.47
CA CYS A 47 -13.45 -13.54 -0.18
C CYS A 47 -14.48 -14.66 -0.30
N SER A 48 -14.46 -15.42 -1.41
CA SER A 48 -15.34 -16.57 -1.62
C SER A 48 -15.04 -17.72 -0.66
N LYS A 49 -13.77 -17.84 -0.25
CA LYS A 49 -13.32 -18.73 0.84
C LYS A 49 -12.81 -17.83 1.96
N ALA A 50 -13.74 -17.39 2.80
CA ALA A 50 -13.48 -16.41 3.85
C ALA A 50 -13.56 -17.08 5.22
N ILE A 51 -12.54 -16.84 6.05
CA ILE A 51 -12.56 -17.19 7.47
C ILE A 51 -13.10 -15.97 8.21
N VAL A 52 -14.31 -16.11 8.74
CA VAL A 52 -15.01 -15.06 9.49
C VAL A 52 -14.61 -15.10 10.96
N ASN A 53 -14.99 -14.06 11.71
CA ASN A 53 -14.78 -13.97 13.16
C ASN A 53 -13.32 -13.92 13.62
N VAL A 54 -12.38 -13.60 12.73
CA VAL A 54 -10.97 -13.51 13.07
C VAL A 54 -10.72 -12.17 13.77
N PRO A 55 -10.18 -12.13 15.00
CA PRO A 55 -9.86 -10.88 15.67
C PRO A 55 -8.50 -10.30 15.23
N SER A 56 -8.38 -8.97 15.25
CA SER A 56 -7.09 -8.31 15.14
C SER A 56 -6.34 -8.33 16.49
N LYS A 57 -5.03 -8.54 16.45
CA LYS A 57 -4.15 -8.49 17.63
C LYS A 57 -3.99 -7.06 18.15
N GLU A 58 -3.95 -6.09 17.24
CA GLU A 58 -3.80 -4.66 17.50
C GLU A 58 -4.56 -3.85 16.45
N SER A 59 -4.71 -2.54 16.69
CA SER A 59 -5.34 -1.63 15.72
C SER A 59 -4.46 -1.49 14.48
N VAL A 60 -4.91 -2.04 13.36
CA VAL A 60 -4.12 -2.16 12.13
C VAL A 60 -4.83 -1.48 10.95
N LYS A 61 -4.06 -0.76 10.13
CA LYS A 61 -4.58 -0.10 8.93
C LYS A 61 -4.73 -1.14 7.82
N ILE A 62 -5.94 -1.23 7.25
CA ILE A 62 -6.23 -1.98 6.03
C ILE A 62 -5.74 -1.15 4.85
N ARG A 63 -4.88 -1.71 4.00
CA ARG A 63 -4.21 -0.97 2.93
C ARG A 63 -4.61 -1.48 1.55
N LYS A 64 -4.55 -0.60 0.55
CA LYS A 64 -4.85 -0.97 -0.84
C LYS A 64 -3.79 -1.91 -1.44
N THR A 65 -2.55 -1.83 -0.96
CA THR A 65 -1.42 -2.64 -1.42
C THR A 65 -0.74 -3.33 -0.24
N MET A 66 -0.07 -4.46 -0.49
CA MET A 66 0.72 -5.21 0.50
C MET A 66 2.04 -4.50 0.89
N LYS A 67 1.98 -3.24 1.30
CA LYS A 67 3.13 -2.43 1.73
C LYS A 67 2.69 -1.49 2.83
N VAL A 68 3.55 -1.25 3.82
CA VAL A 68 3.27 -0.32 4.95
C VAL A 68 3.15 1.13 4.48
N SER A 69 3.80 1.50 3.38
CA SER A 69 3.65 2.81 2.73
C SER A 69 2.41 2.90 1.82
N GLY A 70 1.68 1.80 1.61
CA GLY A 70 0.47 1.80 0.77
C GLY A 70 -0.68 2.59 1.38
N THR A 71 -1.56 3.14 0.54
CA THR A 71 -2.74 3.92 0.94
C THR A 71 -3.58 3.15 1.95
N ALA A 72 -3.87 3.77 3.10
CA ALA A 72 -4.77 3.22 4.10
C ALA A 72 -6.22 3.45 3.64
N LEU A 73 -7.01 2.38 3.59
CA LEU A 73 -8.42 2.39 3.21
C LEU A 73 -9.32 2.48 4.44
N ALA A 74 -8.98 1.75 5.49
CA ALA A 74 -9.72 1.74 6.76
C ALA A 74 -8.81 1.37 7.92
N LEU A 75 -9.31 1.54 9.14
CA LEU A 75 -8.69 1.05 10.35
C LEU A 75 -9.49 -0.15 10.87
N TRP A 76 -8.80 -1.26 11.14
CA TRP A 76 -9.35 -2.40 11.84
C TRP A 76 -8.95 -2.29 13.33
N PRO A 77 -9.88 -1.97 14.24
CA PRO A 77 -9.55 -1.78 15.66
C PRO A 77 -9.16 -3.09 16.34
N LYS A 78 -8.30 -3.02 17.36
CA LYS A 78 -7.86 -4.15 18.19
C LYS A 78 -9.05 -4.97 18.71
N GLY A 79 -8.96 -6.30 18.61
CA GLY A 79 -9.95 -7.23 19.16
C GLY A 79 -11.29 -7.26 18.43
N LYS A 80 -11.52 -6.37 17.45
CA LYS A 80 -12.71 -6.46 16.60
C LYS A 80 -12.58 -7.63 15.65
N LYS A 81 -13.69 -8.33 15.45
CA LYS A 81 -13.80 -9.44 14.52
C LYS A 81 -13.98 -8.92 13.09
N GLY A 82 -13.32 -9.58 12.17
CA GLY A 82 -13.44 -9.33 10.74
C GLY A 82 -13.19 -10.61 9.98
N THR A 83 -12.94 -10.47 8.68
CA THR A 83 -12.89 -11.61 7.77
C THR A 83 -11.54 -11.66 7.10
N VAL A 84 -10.87 -12.82 7.17
CA VAL A 84 -9.68 -13.10 6.39
C VAL A 84 -10.10 -13.85 5.13
N CYS A 85 -9.73 -13.32 3.98
CA CYS A 85 -10.07 -13.89 2.69
C CYS A 85 -9.01 -14.89 2.23
N ASP A 86 -9.23 -15.50 1.05
CA ASP A 86 -8.32 -16.48 0.45
C ASP A 86 -7.97 -17.65 1.36
N ASP A 87 -8.93 -18.15 2.14
CA ASP A 87 -8.78 -19.29 3.03
C ASP A 87 -7.68 -19.10 4.10
N GLY A 88 -7.38 -17.84 4.45
CA GLY A 88 -6.29 -17.55 5.37
C GLY A 88 -4.90 -17.71 4.73
N LYS A 89 -4.80 -17.67 3.40
CA LYS A 89 -3.49 -17.73 2.71
C LYS A 89 -2.83 -16.35 2.70
N ALA A 90 -1.62 -16.30 3.27
CA ALA A 90 -0.82 -15.08 3.23
C ALA A 90 -0.10 -14.95 1.90
N SER A 91 -0.10 -13.76 1.34
CA SER A 91 0.69 -13.38 0.17
C SER A 91 1.96 -12.64 0.58
N LYS A 92 3.03 -12.81 -0.20
CA LYS A 92 4.28 -12.08 0.01
C LYS A 92 4.18 -10.69 -0.61
N GLY A 93 4.61 -9.69 0.14
CA GLY A 93 4.64 -8.29 -0.29
C GLY A 93 5.78 -7.52 0.38
N GLY A 94 5.59 -6.22 0.59
CA GLY A 94 6.55 -5.38 1.28
C GLY A 94 6.77 -5.82 2.73
N SER A 95 7.99 -5.64 3.21
CA SER A 95 8.35 -5.95 4.60
C SER A 95 7.67 -4.98 5.57
N TYR A 96 7.39 -5.48 6.77
CA TYR A 96 6.84 -4.69 7.88
C TYR A 96 7.44 -5.17 9.20
N LYS A 97 7.50 -4.26 10.19
CA LYS A 97 7.89 -4.52 11.57
C LYS A 97 6.84 -3.94 12.51
N LEU A 98 5.65 -4.55 12.50
CA LEU A 98 4.47 -4.10 13.22
C LEU A 98 3.89 -5.29 13.99
N CYS A 99 3.11 -5.05 15.04
CA CYS A 99 2.46 -6.11 15.80
C CYS A 99 3.41 -7.11 16.47
N GLY A 100 4.60 -6.60 16.84
CA GLY A 100 5.64 -7.33 17.58
C GLY A 100 6.44 -8.33 16.74
N LYS A 101 6.27 -8.36 15.41
CA LYS A 101 7.03 -9.27 14.53
C LYS A 101 7.39 -8.61 13.21
N SER A 102 8.59 -8.93 12.72
CA SER A 102 9.01 -8.59 11.36
C SER A 102 8.61 -9.71 10.39
N SER A 103 7.97 -9.36 9.28
CA SER A 103 7.67 -10.31 8.21
C SER A 103 7.36 -9.57 6.90
N ASN A 104 7.13 -10.33 5.84
CA ASN A 104 6.69 -9.86 4.53
C ASN A 104 5.38 -10.51 4.08
N LYS A 105 4.68 -11.19 5.01
CA LYS A 105 3.41 -11.88 4.78
C LYS A 105 2.21 -10.98 5.05
N TRP A 106 1.30 -10.90 4.10
CA TRP A 106 0.08 -10.08 4.15
C TRP A 106 -1.16 -10.93 3.92
N TYR A 107 -2.21 -10.67 4.68
CA TYR A 107 -3.52 -11.25 4.43
C TYR A 107 -4.38 -10.25 3.68
N TYR A 108 -5.15 -10.76 2.72
CA TYR A 108 -6.28 -10.03 2.19
C TYR A 108 -7.46 -10.21 3.14
N VAL A 109 -8.11 -9.12 3.51
CA VAL A 109 -9.13 -9.09 4.54
C VAL A 109 -10.29 -8.20 4.16
N ALA A 110 -11.43 -8.46 4.77
CA ALA A 110 -12.63 -7.64 4.70
C ALA A 110 -13.05 -7.23 6.12
N TYR A 111 -13.27 -5.93 6.32
CA TYR A 111 -13.81 -5.37 7.55
C TYR A 111 -14.87 -4.34 7.20
N GLY A 112 -16.12 -4.63 7.60
CA GLY A 112 -17.29 -3.91 7.09
C GLY A 112 -17.33 -3.96 5.55
N ASN A 113 -17.51 -2.80 4.92
CA ASN A 113 -17.54 -2.68 3.46
C ASN A 113 -16.16 -2.48 2.82
N THR A 114 -15.08 -2.48 3.61
CA THR A 114 -13.72 -2.25 3.11
C THR A 114 -12.96 -3.56 2.97
N LYS A 115 -12.32 -3.75 1.80
CA LYS A 115 -11.42 -4.86 1.53
C LYS A 115 -10.01 -4.35 1.25
N GLY A 116 -9.01 -5.09 1.69
CA GLY A 116 -7.61 -4.72 1.46
C GLY A 116 -6.65 -5.64 2.18
N PHE A 117 -5.43 -5.17 2.36
CA PHE A 117 -4.32 -5.96 2.88
C PHE A 117 -3.93 -5.51 4.29
N VAL A 118 -3.67 -6.48 5.15
CA VAL A 118 -3.11 -6.26 6.48
C VAL A 118 -1.91 -7.19 6.73
N PRO A 119 -0.92 -6.76 7.51
CA PRO A 119 0.20 -7.61 7.90
C PRO A 119 -0.26 -8.84 8.69
N SER A 120 0.27 -10.02 8.37
CA SER A 120 -0.13 -11.28 9.02
C SER A 120 0.13 -11.31 10.53
N ALA A 121 1.16 -10.61 11.01
CA ALA A 121 1.48 -10.54 12.43
C ALA A 121 0.42 -9.80 13.26
N CYS A 122 -0.42 -9.00 12.62
CA CYS A 122 -1.47 -8.22 13.26
C CYS A 122 -2.79 -8.98 13.39
N ILE A 123 -2.86 -10.21 12.88
CA ILE A 123 -4.02 -11.08 13.00
C ILE A 123 -3.81 -12.04 14.17
N LYS A 124 -4.86 -12.22 14.97
CA LYS A 124 -4.88 -13.19 16.07
C LYS A 124 -5.74 -14.38 15.64
N TRP A 125 -5.05 -15.48 15.36
CA TRP A 125 -5.66 -16.80 15.21
C TRP A 125 -6.01 -17.37 16.58
#